data_AF-A0A7C5JZL5-F1
#
_entry.id   AF-A0A7C5JZL5-F1
#
_cell.length_a   1.000
_cell.length_b   1.000
_cell.length_c   1.000
_cell.angle_alpha   90.00
_cell.angle_beta   90.00
_cell.angle_gamma   90.00
#
_symmetry.space_group_name_H-M   'P 1'
#
loop_
_entity.id
_entity.type
_entity.pdbx_description
1 polymer ?
#
loop_
_entity_poly.entity_id
_entity_poly.type
_entity_poly.pdbx_seq_one_letter_code
_entity_poly.pdbx_strand_id
1 'polypeptide(L)'
;MESVVRMFRESFFKAFYDWLEKNKSAIGEKWYVYAFNEAKKAEDLADNAIGVVGAAMWMFNTIANCGVMAGVGPDGYSLQYLENSKIDEVSTRRLLQMIVACLNLQYLPIEEAKKPIPIISSKRFSLKLFVEDRKP
;
A
#
# COMPACT_ATOMS: atom_id res chain seq x y z
N MET A 1 1.55 14.69 -12.07
CA MET A 1 2.42 13.64 -11.50
C MET A 1 2.16 13.48 -10.01
N GLU A 2 2.20 14.56 -9.23
CA GLU A 2 1.80 14.57 -7.81
C GLU A 2 0.42 13.93 -7.53
N SER A 3 -0.60 14.28 -8.32
CA SER A 3 -1.95 13.68 -8.24
C SER A 3 -1.97 12.17 -8.49
N VAL A 4 -1.06 11.67 -9.34
CA VAL A 4 -0.98 10.24 -9.70
C VAL A 4 -0.30 9.46 -8.57
N VAL A 5 0.78 9.97 -8.00
CA VAL A 5 1.46 9.33 -6.87
C VAL A 5 0.55 9.32 -5.63
N ARG A 6 -0.21 10.41 -5.40
CA ARG A 6 -1.25 10.46 -4.36
C ARG A 6 -2.32 9.39 -4.56
N MET A 7 -2.86 9.27 -5.77
CA MET A 7 -3.87 8.26 -6.11
C MET A 7 -3.35 6.83 -5.92
N PHE A 8 -2.11 6.55 -6.33
CA PHE A 8 -1.49 5.25 -6.10
C PHE A 8 -1.33 4.94 -4.62
N ARG A 9 -0.83 5.90 -3.83
CA ARG A 9 -0.70 5.77 -2.38
C ARG A 9 -2.04 5.44 -1.73
N GLU A 10 -3.08 6.24 -1.98
CA GLU A 10 -4.41 6.04 -1.39
C GLU A 10 -5.03 4.69 -1.78
N SER A 11 -4.94 4.33 -3.07
CA SER A 11 -5.46 3.06 -3.58
C SER A 11 -4.72 1.86 -3.00
N PHE A 12 -3.41 1.99 -2.81
CA PHE A 12 -2.54 0.97 -2.23
C PHE A 12 -2.86 0.73 -0.76
N PHE A 13 -2.90 1.77 0.08
CA PHE A 13 -3.26 1.61 1.50
C PHE A 13 -4.69 1.09 1.67
N LYS A 14 -5.64 1.57 0.87
CA LYS A 14 -7.01 1.04 0.85
C LYS A 14 -7.04 -0.45 0.50
N ALA A 15 -6.29 -0.89 -0.51
CA ALA A 15 -6.21 -2.30 -0.89
C ALA A 15 -5.60 -3.16 0.23
N PHE A 16 -4.62 -2.63 0.97
CA PHE A 16 -4.04 -3.34 2.10
C PHE A 16 -4.99 -3.47 3.29
N TYR A 17 -5.72 -2.39 3.64
CA TYR A 17 -6.73 -2.46 4.70
C TYR A 17 -7.87 -3.42 4.33
N ASP A 18 -8.37 -3.37 3.09
CA ASP A 18 -9.35 -4.34 2.59
C ASP A 18 -8.82 -5.78 2.71
N TRP A 19 -7.54 -6.00 2.40
CA TRP A 19 -6.89 -7.31 2.52
C TRP A 19 -6.81 -7.77 3.98
N LEU A 20 -6.40 -6.89 4.91
CA LEU A 20 -6.34 -7.22 6.34
C LEU A 20 -7.71 -7.62 6.90
N GLU A 21 -8.77 -6.89 6.55
CA GLU A 21 -10.14 -7.19 7.01
C GLU A 21 -10.60 -8.57 6.51
N LYS A 22 -10.46 -8.81 5.21
CA LYS A 22 -10.91 -10.07 4.59
C LYS A 22 -10.14 -11.29 5.10
N ASN A 23 -8.89 -11.09 5.51
CA ASN A 23 -8.02 -12.15 5.97
C ASN A 23 -7.86 -12.17 7.50
N LYS A 24 -8.64 -11.37 8.24
CA LYS A 24 -8.51 -11.22 9.71
C LYS A 24 -8.58 -12.55 10.45
N SER A 25 -9.50 -13.44 10.07
CA SER A 25 -9.65 -14.77 10.67
C SER A 25 -8.44 -15.67 10.42
N ALA A 26 -7.84 -15.59 9.23
CA ALA A 26 -6.70 -16.38 8.82
C ALA A 26 -5.39 -15.94 9.48
N ILE A 27 -5.17 -14.63 9.58
CA ILE A 27 -3.96 -14.04 10.16
C ILE A 27 -4.00 -14.00 11.70
N GLY A 28 -5.20 -14.00 12.29
CA GLY A 28 -5.42 -13.92 13.73
C GLY A 28 -5.37 -12.50 14.30
N GLU A 29 -6.14 -12.26 15.36
CA GLU A 29 -6.37 -10.92 15.94
C GLU A 29 -5.07 -10.18 16.27
N LYS A 30 -4.12 -10.85 16.92
CA LYS A 30 -2.87 -10.22 17.35
C LYS A 30 -2.05 -9.71 16.17
N TRP A 31 -1.98 -10.50 15.09
CA TRP A 31 -1.23 -10.12 13.90
C TRP A 31 -1.97 -9.08 13.07
N TYR A 32 -3.30 -9.18 12.98
CA TYR A 32 -4.15 -8.15 12.37
C TYR A 32 -3.91 -6.78 13.03
N VAL A 33 -4.01 -6.69 14.36
CA VAL A 33 -3.83 -5.42 15.10
C VAL A 33 -2.42 -4.86 14.89
N TYR A 34 -1.40 -5.72 14.92
CA TYR A 34 -0.03 -5.31 14.65
C TYR A 34 0.12 -4.74 13.24
N ALA A 35 -0.27 -5.50 12.21
CA ALA A 35 -0.13 -5.11 10.82
C ALA A 35 -0.95 -3.83 10.50
N PHE A 36 -2.14 -3.69 11.07
CA PHE A 36 -2.96 -2.49 10.91
C PHE A 36 -2.26 -1.24 11.48
N ASN A 37 -1.70 -1.34 12.68
CA ASN A 37 -1.00 -0.23 13.34
C ASN A 37 0.29 0.15 12.60
N GLU A 38 1.07 -0.83 12.15
CA GLU A 38 2.27 -0.56 11.35
C GLU A 38 1.90 0.04 9.98
N ALA A 39 0.81 -0.41 9.34
CA ALA A 39 0.33 0.21 8.12
C ALA A 39 -0.06 1.67 8.32
N LYS A 40 -0.68 2.03 9.45
CA LYS A 40 -0.98 3.44 9.78
C LYS A 40 0.28 4.28 9.92
N LYS A 41 1.34 3.73 10.53
CA LYS A 41 2.65 4.43 10.61
C LYS A 41 3.28 4.57 9.23
N ALA A 42 3.27 3.51 8.42
CA ALA A 42 3.79 3.53 7.06
C ALA A 42 3.02 4.53 6.18
N GLU A 43 1.69 4.64 6.36
CA GLU A 43 0.85 5.63 5.69
C GLU A 43 1.31 7.05 6.04
N ASP A 44 1.49 7.37 7.32
CA ASP A 44 1.98 8.68 7.78
C ASP A 44 3.38 9.03 7.24
N LEU A 45 4.24 8.03 7.02
CA LEU A 45 5.63 8.19 6.54
C LEU A 45 5.76 8.19 5.01
N ALA A 46 4.78 7.65 4.28
CA ALA A 46 4.77 7.60 2.82
C ALA A 46 4.40 8.96 2.22
N ASP A 47 5.25 9.96 2.45
CA ASP A 47 5.06 11.37 2.05
C ASP A 47 5.76 11.75 0.75
N ASN A 48 6.35 10.79 0.06
CA ASN A 48 6.96 10.93 -1.26
C ASN A 48 7.00 9.55 -1.95
N ALA A 49 7.45 9.48 -3.19
CA ALA A 49 7.45 8.22 -3.95
C ALA A 49 8.36 7.15 -3.31
N ILE A 50 9.49 7.55 -2.73
CA ILE A 50 10.41 6.64 -2.03
C ILE A 50 9.71 6.01 -0.82
N GLY A 51 8.99 6.81 -0.05
CA GLY A 51 8.20 6.32 1.08
C GLY A 51 7.09 5.34 0.66
N VAL A 52 6.42 5.61 -0.47
CA VAL A 52 5.40 4.69 -1.03
C VAL A 52 6.04 3.36 -1.47
N VAL A 53 7.20 3.39 -2.13
CA VAL A 53 7.95 2.17 -2.50
C VAL A 53 8.36 1.38 -1.26
N GLY A 54 8.88 2.06 -0.22
CA GLY A 54 9.25 1.42 1.04
C GLY A 54 8.05 0.73 1.72
N ALA A 55 6.89 1.40 1.74
CA ALA A 55 5.65 0.81 2.26
C ALA A 55 5.20 -0.41 1.42
N ALA A 56 5.30 -0.35 0.09
CA ALA A 56 4.99 -1.47 -0.80
C ALA A 56 5.86 -2.70 -0.52
N MET A 57 7.17 -2.52 -0.33
CA MET A 57 8.07 -3.63 0.03
C MET A 57 7.74 -4.23 1.39
N TRP A 58 7.45 -3.39 2.40
CA TRP A 58 7.05 -3.87 3.72
C TRP A 58 5.72 -4.66 3.69
N MET A 59 4.71 -4.17 2.98
CA MET A 59 3.42 -4.87 2.85
C MET A 59 3.56 -6.17 2.07
N PHE A 60 4.38 -6.20 1.02
CA PHE A 60 4.70 -7.43 0.29
C PHE A 60 5.31 -8.50 1.21
N ASN A 61 6.27 -8.12 2.05
CA ASN A 61 6.84 -9.03 3.05
C ASN A 61 5.81 -9.44 4.12
N THR A 62 4.88 -8.55 4.47
CA THR A 62 3.84 -8.85 5.46
C THR A 62 2.88 -9.92 4.96
N ILE A 63 2.39 -9.81 3.72
CA ILE A 63 1.53 -10.85 3.15
C ILE A 63 2.28 -12.17 2.91
N ALA A 64 3.59 -12.11 2.64
CA ALA A 64 4.42 -13.31 2.55
C ALA A 64 4.47 -14.10 3.86
N ASN A 65 4.59 -13.40 4.99
CA ASN A 65 4.49 -14.01 6.33
C ASN A 65 3.10 -14.60 6.63
N CYS A 66 2.08 -14.29 5.83
CA CYS A 66 0.72 -14.79 5.97
C CYS A 66 0.37 -15.90 4.98
N GLY A 67 1.37 -16.52 4.32
CA GLY A 67 1.15 -17.65 3.41
C GLY A 67 0.85 -17.24 1.96
N VAL A 68 1.31 -16.06 1.54
CA VAL A 68 1.27 -15.62 0.14
C VAL A 68 2.69 -15.66 -0.45
N MET A 69 2.98 -16.57 -1.38
CA MET A 69 4.23 -16.52 -2.14
C MET A 69 3.97 -15.96 -3.53
N ALA A 70 4.58 -14.84 -3.86
CA ALA A 70 4.49 -14.26 -5.18
C ALA A 70 5.85 -13.72 -5.64
N GLY A 71 6.01 -13.60 -6.95
CA GLY A 71 7.04 -12.76 -7.57
C GLY A 71 6.40 -11.45 -8.00
N VAL A 72 7.11 -10.34 -7.85
CA VAL A 72 6.69 -9.01 -8.34
C VAL A 72 7.81 -8.44 -9.20
N GLY A 73 7.44 -7.79 -10.30
CA GLY A 73 8.36 -7.17 -11.23
C GLY A 73 7.69 -6.05 -12.03
N PRO A 74 8.41 -5.41 -12.95
CA PRO A 74 7.91 -4.26 -13.69
C PRO A 74 6.68 -4.57 -14.54
N ASP A 75 6.64 -5.80 -15.07
CA ASP A 75 5.60 -6.30 -15.96
C ASP A 75 4.39 -6.90 -15.24
N GLY A 76 4.38 -6.93 -13.91
CA GLY A 76 3.29 -7.51 -13.14
C GLY A 76 3.76 -8.37 -11.97
N TYR A 77 2.92 -9.32 -11.58
CA TYR A 77 3.20 -10.27 -10.52
C TYR A 77 2.87 -11.69 -10.96
N SER A 78 3.53 -12.66 -10.35
CA SER A 78 3.23 -14.08 -10.48
C SER A 78 2.89 -14.64 -9.11
N LEU A 79 1.64 -15.07 -8.89
CA LEU A 79 1.25 -15.75 -7.66
C LEU A 79 1.73 -17.21 -7.73
N GLN A 80 2.69 -17.57 -6.89
CA GLN A 80 3.34 -18.90 -6.86
C GLN A 80 2.66 -19.83 -5.86
N TYR A 81 2.27 -19.28 -4.71
CA TYR A 81 1.57 -20.00 -3.66
C TYR A 81 0.59 -19.07 -2.97
N LEU A 82 -0.56 -19.62 -2.62
CA LEU A 82 -1.53 -18.99 -1.75
C LEU A 82 -2.11 -20.09 -0.86
N GLU A 83 -2.15 -19.86 0.45
CA GLU A 83 -2.88 -20.72 1.38
C GLU A 83 -4.39 -20.59 1.14
N ASN A 84 -4.88 -21.23 0.08
CA ASN A 84 -6.23 -21.11 -0.46
C ASN A 84 -7.33 -21.50 0.53
N SER A 85 -6.99 -22.24 1.60
CA SER A 85 -7.92 -22.64 2.65
C SER A 85 -8.29 -21.51 3.61
N LYS A 86 -7.52 -20.41 3.60
CA LYS A 86 -7.62 -19.34 4.62
C LYS A 86 -7.52 -17.93 4.04
N ILE A 87 -6.76 -17.73 2.97
CA ILE A 87 -6.50 -16.38 2.42
C ILE A 87 -7.39 -16.11 1.20
N ASP A 88 -8.02 -14.94 1.18
CA ASP A 88 -8.85 -14.45 0.08
C ASP A 88 -7.98 -14.09 -1.14
N GLU A 89 -8.10 -14.89 -2.20
CA GLU A 89 -7.33 -14.74 -3.42
C GLU A 89 -7.61 -13.42 -4.14
N VAL A 90 -8.89 -12.99 -4.17
CA VAL A 90 -9.32 -11.80 -4.91
C VAL A 90 -8.65 -10.54 -4.34
N SER A 91 -8.70 -10.35 -3.02
CA SER A 91 -8.00 -9.23 -2.38
C SER A 91 -6.49 -9.35 -2.50
N THR A 92 -5.94 -10.57 -2.43
CA THR A 92 -4.49 -10.80 -2.55
C THR A 92 -3.98 -10.37 -3.93
N ARG A 93 -4.65 -10.79 -5.00
CA ARG A 93 -4.34 -10.38 -6.38
C ARG A 93 -4.45 -8.87 -6.58
N ARG A 94 -5.51 -8.26 -6.03
CA ARG A 94 -5.69 -6.80 -6.08
C ARG A 94 -4.54 -6.08 -5.37
N LEU A 95 -4.15 -6.54 -4.19
CA LEU A 95 -3.05 -5.96 -3.42
C LEU A 95 -1.71 -6.12 -4.15
N LEU A 96 -1.42 -7.31 -4.71
CA LEU A 96 -0.21 -7.54 -5.51
C LEU A 96 -0.14 -6.61 -6.73
N GLN A 97 -1.26 -6.37 -7.41
CA GLN A 97 -1.32 -5.41 -8.52
C GLN A 97 -0.98 -3.98 -8.05
N MET A 98 -1.47 -3.57 -6.87
CA MET A 98 -1.14 -2.26 -6.30
C MET A 98 0.32 -2.19 -5.85
N ILE A 99 0.87 -3.26 -5.29
CA ILE A 99 2.30 -3.35 -4.94
C ILE A 99 3.16 -3.14 -6.18
N VAL A 100 2.86 -3.80 -7.30
CA VAL A 100 3.58 -3.61 -8.57
C VAL A 100 3.51 -2.15 -9.03
N ALA A 101 2.32 -1.55 -9.03
CA ALA A 101 2.14 -0.15 -9.43
C ALA A 101 2.98 0.80 -8.55
N CYS A 102 3.02 0.56 -7.24
CA CYS A 102 3.84 1.34 -6.31
C CYS A 102 5.33 1.10 -6.50
N LEU A 103 5.78 -0.14 -6.71
CA LEU A 103 7.19 -0.45 -6.97
C LEU A 103 7.69 0.22 -8.25
N ASN A 104 6.85 0.36 -9.28
CA ASN A 104 7.21 1.05 -10.51
C ASN A 104 7.53 2.55 -10.31
N LEU A 105 7.19 3.14 -9.16
CA LEU A 105 7.65 4.48 -8.80
C LEU A 105 9.17 4.57 -8.61
N GLN A 106 9.87 3.44 -8.42
CA GLN A 106 11.34 3.39 -8.34
C GLN A 106 12.03 3.85 -9.62
N TYR A 107 11.32 3.86 -10.75
CA TYR A 107 11.83 4.33 -12.05
C TYR A 107 11.71 5.85 -12.24
N LEU A 108 11.12 6.57 -11.29
CA LEU A 108 11.08 8.03 -11.33
C LEU A 108 12.50 8.61 -11.19
N PRO A 109 12.80 9.73 -11.89
CA PRO A 109 14.00 10.51 -11.58
C PRO A 109 14.04 10.88 -10.10
N ILE A 110 15.23 10.85 -9.50
CA ILE A 110 15.40 11.05 -8.05
C ILE A 110 14.81 12.38 -7.56
N GLU A 111 14.89 13.42 -8.38
CA GLU A 111 14.32 14.74 -8.08
C GLU A 111 12.79 14.71 -8.00
N GLU A 112 12.13 13.92 -8.85
CA GLU A 112 10.68 13.70 -8.80
C GLU A 112 10.29 12.79 -7.64
N ALA A 113 11.09 11.75 -7.37
CA ALA A 113 10.79 10.78 -6.33
C ALA A 113 10.83 11.36 -4.91
N LYS A 114 11.63 12.41 -4.69
CA LYS A 114 11.74 13.15 -3.43
C LYS A 114 10.67 14.21 -3.23
N LYS A 115 9.89 14.57 -4.26
CA LYS A 115 8.87 15.61 -4.12
C LYS A 115 7.82 15.17 -3.10
N PRO A 116 7.44 16.04 -2.17
CA PRO A 116 6.44 15.72 -1.18
C PRO A 116 5.09 15.51 -1.86
N ILE A 117 4.41 14.43 -1.48
CA ILE A 117 3.01 14.19 -1.76
C ILE A 117 2.22 14.91 -0.67
N PRO A 118 1.24 15.75 -1.02
CA PRO A 118 0.38 16.35 -0.02
C PRO A 118 -0.45 15.26 0.66
N ILE A 119 -0.15 14.97 1.92
CA ILE A 119 -0.90 14.00 2.72
C ILE A 119 -2.03 14.73 3.45
N ILE A 120 -3.24 14.18 3.35
CA ILE A 120 -4.32 14.46 4.31
C ILE A 120 -4.32 13.30 5.31
N SER A 121 -3.65 13.49 6.45
CA SER A 121 -3.59 12.53 7.56
C SER A 121 -4.24 13.17 8.79
N SER A 122 -4.83 12.36 9.67
CA SER A 122 -5.37 12.84 10.95
C SER A 122 -4.31 13.48 11.85
N LYS A 123 -3.02 13.21 11.62
CA LYS A 123 -1.89 13.85 12.32
C LYS A 123 -1.25 15.02 11.57
N ARG A 124 -1.44 15.11 10.25
CA ARG A 124 -0.88 16.15 9.37
C ARG A 124 -2.00 16.75 8.52
N PHE A 125 -3.05 17.25 9.16
CA PHE A 125 -4.17 17.88 8.46
C PHE A 125 -3.72 19.19 7.82
N SER A 126 -3.89 19.32 6.50
CA SER A 126 -3.71 20.59 5.79
C SER A 126 -5.06 21.10 5.34
N LEU A 127 -5.49 22.22 5.94
CA LEU A 127 -6.74 22.90 5.60
C LEU A 127 -6.78 23.31 4.12
N LYS A 128 -5.62 23.67 3.55
CA LYS A 128 -5.49 24.04 2.14
C LYS A 128 -5.84 22.87 1.21
N LEU A 129 -5.30 21.68 1.49
CA LEU A 129 -5.60 20.47 0.72
C LEU A 129 -7.06 20.03 0.85
N PHE A 130 -7.61 20.13 2.06
CA PHE A 130 -9.00 19.79 2.32
C PHE A 130 -9.98 20.67 1.52
N VAL A 131 -9.66 21.96 1.36
CA VAL A 131 -10.48 22.90 0.58
C VAL A 131 -10.29 22.69 -0.93
N GLU A 132 -9.07 22.39 -1.39
CA GLU A 132 -8.79 22.14 -2.80
C GLU A 132 -9.45 20.85 -3.33
N ASP A 133 -9.52 19.79 -2.50
CA ASP A 133 -10.15 18.51 -2.85
C ASP A 133 -11.69 18.57 -2.97
N ARG A 134 -12.31 19.65 -2.47
CA ARG A 134 -13.77 19.86 -2.46
C ARG A 134 -14.25 20.97 -3.40
N LYS A 135 -13.37 21.56 -4.20
CA LYS A 135 -13.79 22.51 -5.24
C LYS A 135 -14.45 21.72 -6.40
N PRO A 136 -15.63 22.16 -6.87
CA PRO A 136 -16.36 21.51 -7.96
C PRO A 136 -15.62 21.59 -9.31
#